data_AF-A0A4Y1RI45-F1
#
_entry.id   AF-A0A4Y1RI45-F1
#
_cell.length_a   1.000
_cell.length_b   1.000
_cell.length_c   1.000
_cell.angle_alpha   90.00
_cell.angle_beta   90.00
_cell.angle_gamma   90.00
#
_symmetry.space_group_name_H-M   'P 1'
#
loop_
_entity.id
_entity.type
_entity.pdbx_description
1 polymer ?
#
loop_
_entity_poly.entity_id
_entity_poly.type
_entity_poly.pdbx_seq_one_letter_code
_entity_poly.pdbx_strand_id
1 'polypeptide(L)'
;MFPGAEYLILFLASTSVAGNRKNKMARDYTGGSPKHHHLESKKKRLTWIFGVSALCVVCYMLGAWQTTSSPVNRSELYQRVGCDETSQNQGGNNVSSSPSAASASSSSLHLDFESHHQVEINKSDAVQKFPACDMAYSEYTPCQDTQRGRKFDRKMLKYRERHCPTKEEQLLCLIPAPPKYKTPFKWPQSRDFAWYDNIPHRELSIEKAVQNWIQVEGDRFRFPGGGTMFPRGAGAYIDDIDALIPLSKGNIRTAIDTGCGVASWGAYLLRNDILAMSFAPRDTHAAQVQFALERGVPAMIGVLASKRLPYPARAFDMAHCSAA
;
A
#
# COMPACT_ATOMS: atom_id res chain seq x y z
N MET A 1 8.32 -24.24 -17.13
CA MET A 1 6.86 -24.50 -17.27
C MET A 1 6.28 -24.49 -15.85
N PHE A 2 5.34 -23.59 -15.59
CA PHE A 2 4.44 -23.50 -14.40
C PHE A 2 3.62 -24.81 -14.20
N PRO A 3 2.69 -24.93 -13.21
CA PRO A 3 2.46 -24.33 -11.86
C PRO A 3 2.31 -25.49 -10.80
N GLY A 4 1.91 -25.35 -9.53
CA GLY A 4 1.29 -24.28 -8.75
C GLY A 4 0.93 -24.71 -7.31
N ALA A 5 0.65 -23.67 -6.50
CA ALA A 5 -0.30 -23.53 -5.39
C ALA A 5 -0.26 -24.56 -4.23
N GLU A 6 0.15 -24.19 -3.02
CA GLU A 6 -0.51 -23.32 -2.00
C GLU A 6 -1.74 -23.94 -1.30
N TYR A 7 -1.66 -23.96 0.04
CA TYR A 7 -2.65 -23.57 1.06
C TYR A 7 -2.85 -24.58 2.20
N LEU A 8 -2.34 -24.24 3.40
CA LEU A 8 -3.14 -24.40 4.62
C LEU A 8 -2.82 -23.28 5.60
N ILE A 9 -3.84 -22.44 5.81
CA ILE A 9 -3.93 -21.33 6.75
C ILE A 9 -4.15 -21.90 8.17
N LEU A 10 -3.33 -21.51 9.13
CA LEU A 10 -3.55 -21.70 10.57
C LEU A 10 -3.92 -20.35 11.21
N PHE A 11 -5.21 -20.16 11.51
CA PHE A 11 -5.67 -19.12 12.42
C PHE A 11 -5.55 -19.63 13.86
N LEU A 12 -4.64 -19.06 14.65
CA LEU A 12 -4.69 -19.11 16.11
C LEU A 12 -5.10 -17.74 16.62
N ALA A 13 -6.38 -17.60 16.95
CA ALA A 13 -6.88 -16.47 17.71
C ALA A 13 -6.56 -16.67 19.20
N SER A 14 -5.80 -15.73 19.75
CA SER A 14 -5.55 -15.57 21.18
C SER A 14 -6.86 -15.21 21.91
N THR A 15 -7.22 -15.95 22.96
CA THR A 15 -8.17 -15.48 23.97
C THR A 15 -7.43 -15.09 25.24
N SER A 16 -7.63 -13.83 25.58
CA SER A 16 -7.03 -13.09 26.69
C SER A 16 -7.48 -13.61 28.06
N VAL A 17 -6.51 -13.61 28.98
CA VAL A 17 -6.65 -13.80 30.42
C VAL A 17 -7.44 -12.63 31.01
N ALA A 18 -8.65 -12.90 31.53
CA ALA A 18 -9.42 -11.91 32.28
C ALA A 18 -9.02 -11.94 33.76
N GLY A 19 -8.23 -10.95 34.17
CA GLY A 19 -7.90 -10.65 35.56
C GLY A 19 -9.08 -10.04 36.31
N ASN A 20 -9.30 -10.55 37.53
CA ASN A 20 -10.37 -10.19 38.44
C ASN A 20 -10.01 -8.92 39.22
N ARG A 21 -10.71 -7.78 39.01
CA ARG A 21 -10.68 -6.64 39.94
C ARG A 21 -12.10 -6.16 40.23
N LYS A 22 -12.47 -6.31 41.50
CA LYS A 22 -13.67 -5.75 42.14
C LYS A 22 -13.51 -4.23 42.26
N ASN A 23 -14.57 -3.49 41.94
CA ASN A 23 -14.93 -2.27 42.68
C ASN A 23 -16.46 -2.05 42.63
N LYS A 24 -16.97 -1.57 43.76
CA LYS A 24 -18.38 -1.46 44.16
C LYS A 24 -18.98 -0.07 43.87
N MET A 25 -20.32 -0.08 43.80
CA MET A 25 -21.32 1.02 43.90
C MET A 25 -21.56 1.83 42.61
N ALA A 26 -22.78 2.16 42.17
CA ALA A 26 -24.06 2.28 42.88
C ALA A 26 -25.31 2.12 41.97
N ARG A 27 -26.42 1.71 42.62
CA ARG A 27 -27.85 2.08 42.45
C ARG A 27 -28.69 1.60 41.25
N ASP A 28 -29.54 0.61 41.57
CA ASP A 28 -30.99 0.44 41.35
C ASP A 28 -31.65 0.98 40.08
N TYR A 29 -32.27 0.07 39.29
CA TYR A 29 -33.73 0.05 39.08
C TYR A 29 -34.20 -1.32 38.53
N THR A 30 -35.40 -1.66 38.97
CA THR A 30 -36.22 -2.88 38.89
C THR A 30 -36.48 -3.55 37.54
N GLY A 31 -36.54 -4.90 37.56
CA GLY A 31 -37.70 -5.67 37.06
C GLY A 31 -37.67 -6.25 35.64
N GLY A 32 -37.42 -7.57 35.52
CA GLY A 32 -37.76 -8.35 34.32
C GLY A 32 -36.95 -9.65 34.14
N SER A 33 -37.58 -10.81 34.37
CA SER A 33 -36.99 -12.16 34.27
C SER A 33 -36.59 -12.55 32.82
N PRO A 34 -35.37 -13.06 32.55
CA PRO A 34 -35.03 -13.63 31.24
C PRO A 34 -34.52 -15.08 31.38
N LYS A 35 -35.39 -16.05 31.69
CA LYS A 35 -34.99 -17.47 31.76
C LYS A 35 -35.33 -18.30 30.51
N HIS A 36 -36.17 -17.81 29.60
CA HIS A 36 -36.57 -18.60 28.42
C HIS A 36 -35.68 -18.40 27.18
N HIS A 37 -35.25 -17.17 26.87
CA HIS A 37 -34.44 -16.88 25.67
C HIS A 37 -32.99 -17.41 25.71
N HIS A 38 -32.42 -17.59 26.91
CA HIS A 38 -31.02 -18.01 27.05
C HIS A 38 -30.81 -19.52 26.77
N LEU A 39 -31.83 -20.36 27.02
CA LEU A 39 -31.75 -21.80 26.77
C LEU A 39 -31.80 -22.12 25.27
N GLU A 40 -32.62 -21.37 24.52
CA GLU A 40 -32.80 -21.55 23.07
C GLU A 40 -31.57 -21.07 22.28
N SER A 41 -30.95 -19.96 22.71
CA SER A 41 -29.69 -19.45 22.15
C SER A 41 -28.53 -20.44 22.34
N LYS A 42 -28.43 -21.07 23.52
CA LYS A 42 -27.41 -22.10 23.80
C LYS A 42 -27.62 -23.36 22.94
N LYS A 43 -28.86 -23.79 22.73
CA LYS A 43 -29.17 -24.94 21.85
C LYS A 43 -28.78 -24.66 20.40
N LYS A 44 -29.12 -23.49 19.85
CA LYS A 44 -28.73 -23.07 18.49
C LYS A 44 -27.21 -22.97 18.30
N ARG A 45 -26.50 -22.49 19.32
CA ARG A 45 -25.04 -22.40 19.30
C ARG A 45 -24.39 -23.79 19.33
N LEU A 46 -24.94 -24.72 20.10
CA LEU A 46 -24.43 -26.09 20.17
C LEU A 46 -24.70 -26.88 18.89
N THR A 47 -25.88 -26.74 18.28
CA THR A 47 -26.18 -27.35 16.97
C THR A 47 -25.30 -26.79 15.85
N TRP A 48 -24.96 -25.50 15.91
CA TRP A 48 -24.04 -24.90 14.94
C TRP A 48 -22.61 -25.42 15.10
N ILE A 49 -22.11 -25.56 16.34
CA ILE A 49 -20.78 -26.14 16.61
C ILE A 49 -20.72 -27.59 16.12
N PHE A 50 -21.73 -28.41 16.42
CA PHE A 50 -21.77 -29.79 15.95
C PHE A 50 -21.87 -29.86 14.41
N GLY A 51 -22.68 -29.02 13.78
CA GLY A 51 -22.79 -28.94 12.32
C GLY A 51 -21.47 -28.58 11.63
N VAL A 52 -20.76 -27.57 12.14
CA VAL A 52 -19.45 -27.15 11.61
C VAL A 52 -18.40 -28.26 11.81
N SER A 53 -18.37 -28.89 13.00
CA SER A 53 -17.43 -29.99 13.26
C SER A 53 -17.66 -31.20 12.35
N ALA A 54 -18.92 -31.57 12.10
CA ALA A 54 -19.26 -32.67 11.20
C ALA A 54 -18.86 -32.35 9.75
N LEU A 55 -19.09 -31.11 9.29
CA LEU A 55 -18.68 -30.66 7.96
C LEU A 55 -17.14 -30.73 7.79
N CYS A 56 -16.38 -30.28 8.79
CA CYS A 56 -14.92 -30.35 8.77
C CYS A 56 -14.40 -31.79 8.69
N VAL A 57 -15.01 -32.73 9.43
CA VAL A 57 -14.63 -34.15 9.39
C VAL A 57 -14.96 -34.77 8.03
N VAL A 58 -16.12 -34.45 7.45
CA VAL A 58 -16.50 -34.94 6.11
C VAL A 58 -15.55 -34.41 5.03
N CYS A 59 -15.22 -33.11 5.05
CA CYS A 59 -14.24 -32.54 4.12
C CYS A 59 -12.85 -33.16 4.27
N TYR A 60 -12.42 -33.43 5.50
CA TYR A 60 -11.14 -34.10 5.77
C TYR A 60 -11.12 -35.54 5.22
N MET A 61 -12.19 -36.32 5.42
CA MET A 61 -12.27 -37.68 4.90
C MET A 61 -12.36 -37.72 3.38
N LEU A 62 -13.07 -36.76 2.75
CA LEU A 62 -13.11 -36.64 1.28
C LEU A 62 -11.75 -36.23 0.70
N GLY A 63 -11.02 -35.33 1.35
CA GLY A 63 -9.65 -34.97 0.97
C GLY A 63 -8.67 -36.13 1.12
N ALA A 64 -8.78 -36.90 2.21
CA ALA A 64 -7.97 -38.09 2.44
C ALA A 64 -8.27 -39.23 1.46
N TRP A 65 -9.53 -39.36 0.98
CA TRP A 65 -9.91 -40.34 -0.03
C TRP A 65 -9.41 -40.01 -1.44
N GLN A 66 -9.25 -38.72 -1.77
CA GLN A 66 -8.68 -38.30 -3.06
C GLN A 66 -7.16 -38.49 -3.13
N THR A 67 -6.49 -38.68 -1.98
CA THR A 67 -5.04 -38.96 -1.93
C THR A 67 -4.67 -40.45 -2.03
N THR A 68 -5.63 -41.36 -2.15
CA THR A 68 -5.40 -42.79 -2.48
C THR A 68 -5.74 -43.06 -3.95
N SER A 69 -4.96 -42.47 -4.85
CA SER A 69 -4.89 -42.89 -6.25
C SER A 69 -3.43 -42.81 -6.68
N SER A 70 -2.74 -43.95 -6.72
CA SER A 70 -1.33 -44.07 -7.07
C SER A 70 -1.05 -43.50 -8.47
N PRO A 71 0.02 -42.70 -8.66
CA PRO A 71 0.51 -42.37 -9.99
C PRO A 71 1.45 -43.46 -10.52
N VAL A 72 1.22 -43.81 -11.78
CA VAL A 72 2.04 -44.69 -12.63
C VAL A 72 3.36 -43.99 -13.01
N ASN A 73 4.45 -44.77 -12.95
CA ASN A 73 5.81 -44.60 -13.48
C ASN A 73 6.23 -43.22 -14.05
N ARG A 74 7.29 -42.65 -13.43
CA ARG A 74 8.17 -41.64 -14.05
C ARG A 74 9.48 -42.29 -14.50
N SER A 75 9.77 -42.21 -15.78
CA SER A 75 11.12 -42.30 -16.34
C SER A 75 11.28 -41.30 -17.48
N GLU A 76 12.43 -40.62 -17.48
CA GLU A 76 13.01 -39.75 -18.54
C GLU A 76 12.35 -38.39 -18.83
N LEU A 77 13.05 -37.29 -18.50
CA LEU A 77 13.87 -36.58 -19.50
C LEU A 77 14.70 -35.46 -18.82
N TYR A 78 15.95 -35.36 -19.27
CA TYR A 78 17.03 -34.39 -18.98
C TYR A 78 16.62 -32.93 -19.35
N GLN A 79 17.31 -31.83 -19.01
CA GLN A 79 18.71 -31.59 -18.62
C GLN A 79 18.86 -30.19 -17.96
N ARG A 80 19.87 -30.08 -17.08
CA ARG A 80 20.40 -28.83 -16.50
C ARG A 80 21.07 -27.94 -17.54
N VAL A 81 21.04 -26.62 -17.31
CA VAL A 81 22.13 -25.72 -17.73
C VAL A 81 22.43 -24.76 -16.56
N GLY A 82 23.64 -24.88 -16.02
CA GLY A 82 24.28 -23.91 -15.15
C GLY A 82 25.45 -23.27 -15.88
N CYS A 83 25.73 -22.02 -15.56
CA CYS A 83 26.86 -21.24 -16.05
C CYS A 83 28.17 -21.69 -15.38
N ASP A 84 29.27 -21.80 -16.12
CA ASP A 84 30.45 -20.95 -15.91
C ASP A 84 31.57 -21.19 -16.93
N GLU A 85 32.47 -20.21 -16.97
CA GLU A 85 33.49 -19.86 -17.95
C GLU A 85 34.68 -20.84 -18.14
N THR A 86 35.45 -20.48 -19.18
CA THR A 86 36.92 -20.49 -19.33
C THR A 86 37.62 -21.58 -20.15
N SER A 87 38.19 -21.08 -21.27
CA SER A 87 39.62 -21.20 -21.67
C SER A 87 40.09 -22.31 -22.63
N GLN A 88 40.69 -21.79 -23.73
CA GLN A 88 41.77 -22.34 -24.57
C GLN A 88 41.39 -23.52 -25.51
N ASN A 89 41.89 -23.71 -26.73
CA ASN A 89 42.99 -23.11 -27.49
C ASN A 89 42.90 -23.52 -28.99
N GLN A 90 43.55 -22.73 -29.86
CA GLN A 90 44.23 -23.08 -31.14
C GLN A 90 43.48 -23.26 -32.49
N GLY A 91 43.94 -22.47 -33.48
CA GLY A 91 44.15 -22.87 -34.88
C GLY A 91 43.50 -21.98 -35.97
N GLY A 92 44.04 -20.80 -36.31
CA GLY A 92 44.72 -20.49 -37.61
C GLY A 92 43.74 -19.99 -38.71
N ASN A 93 43.93 -18.96 -39.53
CA ASN A 93 45.04 -18.08 -39.92
C ASN A 93 44.50 -16.73 -40.49
N ASN A 94 45.24 -15.66 -40.20
CA ASN A 94 45.53 -14.42 -40.97
C ASN A 94 44.61 -13.94 -42.11
N VAL A 95 44.06 -12.73 -41.94
CA VAL A 95 44.20 -11.62 -42.93
C VAL A 95 44.37 -10.30 -42.19
N SER A 96 45.45 -9.60 -42.53
CA SER A 96 45.89 -8.31 -42.01
C SER A 96 45.12 -7.14 -42.64
N SER A 97 44.69 -6.18 -41.83
CA SER A 97 44.68 -4.75 -42.22
C SER A 97 44.44 -3.87 -40.99
N SER A 98 45.52 -3.23 -40.52
CA SER A 98 45.44 -2.06 -39.65
C SER A 98 44.87 -0.88 -40.44
N PRO A 99 44.21 0.07 -39.76
CA PRO A 99 44.77 1.40 -39.77
C PRO A 99 44.96 1.98 -38.38
N SER A 100 45.96 2.85 -38.34
CA SER A 100 46.61 3.47 -37.21
C SER A 100 45.75 4.45 -36.44
N ALA A 101 46.18 4.66 -35.20
CA ALA A 101 45.81 5.75 -34.33
C ALA A 101 45.82 7.11 -35.05
N ALA A 102 44.73 7.85 -34.90
CA ALA A 102 44.68 9.28 -35.15
C ALA A 102 43.98 9.95 -33.95
N SER A 103 44.80 10.64 -33.16
CA SER A 103 44.53 11.96 -32.57
C SER A 103 43.14 12.20 -32.00
N ALA A 104 43.07 12.16 -30.66
CA ALA A 104 42.04 12.80 -29.86
C ALA A 104 41.99 14.31 -30.19
N SER A 105 41.12 14.69 -31.11
CA SER A 105 40.62 16.06 -31.20
C SER A 105 39.64 16.25 -30.07
N SER A 106 39.99 17.11 -29.11
CA SER A 106 39.09 17.63 -28.09
C SER A 106 38.00 18.47 -28.77
N SER A 107 36.99 17.83 -29.37
CA SER A 107 35.71 18.46 -29.55
C SER A 107 35.10 18.54 -28.17
N SER A 108 35.03 19.75 -27.62
CA SER A 108 34.16 20.05 -26.50
C SER A 108 32.76 19.59 -26.89
N LEU A 109 32.34 18.42 -26.41
CA LEU A 109 30.95 18.00 -26.47
C LEU A 109 30.19 19.07 -25.69
N HIS A 110 29.61 20.02 -26.42
CA HIS A 110 28.75 21.05 -25.88
C HIS A 110 27.50 20.32 -25.40
N LEU A 111 27.50 19.91 -24.14
CA LEU A 111 26.37 19.30 -23.49
C LEU A 111 25.27 20.36 -23.44
N ASP A 112 24.25 20.16 -24.26
CA ASP A 112 23.06 20.98 -24.27
C ASP A 112 22.24 20.66 -23.01
N PHE A 113 22.30 21.57 -22.04
CA PHE A 113 21.49 21.51 -20.82
C PHE A 113 20.16 22.24 -20.99
N GLU A 114 19.86 22.74 -22.19
CA GLU A 114 18.67 23.50 -22.48
C GLU A 114 17.47 22.55 -22.59
N SER A 115 16.37 22.91 -21.95
CA SER A 115 15.18 22.07 -21.97
C SER A 115 14.61 22.06 -23.39
N HIS A 116 14.71 20.94 -24.11
CA HIS A 116 14.09 20.75 -25.43
C HIS A 116 12.54 20.72 -25.41
N HIS A 117 11.94 21.07 -24.29
CA HIS A 117 10.50 21.22 -24.09
C HIS A 117 10.16 22.66 -23.70
N GLN A 118 10.75 23.65 -24.37
CA GLN A 118 10.27 25.02 -24.26
C GLN A 118 8.88 25.08 -24.88
N VAL A 119 7.87 25.16 -24.02
CA VAL A 119 6.51 25.46 -24.44
C VAL A 119 6.55 26.90 -24.95
N GLU A 120 6.35 27.11 -26.25
CA GLU A 120 6.04 28.43 -26.78
C GLU A 120 4.72 28.88 -26.14
N ILE A 121 4.82 29.64 -25.06
CA ILE A 121 3.66 30.30 -24.47
C ILE A 121 3.32 31.44 -25.42
N ASN A 122 2.53 31.13 -26.44
CA ASN A 122 1.80 32.13 -27.20
C ASN A 122 1.04 32.96 -26.17
N LYS A 123 1.47 34.21 -25.96
CA LYS A 123 0.76 35.21 -25.16
C LYS A 123 -0.51 35.62 -25.91
N SER A 124 -1.45 34.70 -26.06
CA SER A 124 -2.85 35.06 -26.18
C SER A 124 -3.31 35.43 -24.78
N ASP A 125 -3.47 36.73 -24.50
CA ASP A 125 -3.78 37.33 -23.20
C ASP A 125 -5.13 36.94 -22.56
N ALA A 126 -5.75 35.85 -23.00
CA ALA A 126 -6.95 35.32 -22.37
C ALA A 126 -6.56 34.35 -21.24
N VAL A 127 -6.42 34.87 -20.00
CA VAL A 127 -6.40 34.02 -18.81
C VAL A 127 -7.72 33.27 -18.75
N GLN A 128 -7.70 31.98 -19.08
CA GLN A 128 -8.88 31.13 -19.00
C GLN A 128 -9.33 31.04 -17.54
N LYS A 129 -10.48 31.62 -17.22
CA LYS A 129 -11.06 31.58 -15.88
C LYS A 129 -11.88 30.31 -15.73
N PHE A 130 -11.51 29.47 -14.77
CA PHE A 130 -12.26 28.27 -14.42
C PHE A 130 -13.22 28.56 -13.26
N PRO A 131 -14.52 28.22 -13.37
CA PRO A 131 -15.45 28.33 -12.25
C PRO A 131 -15.12 27.31 -11.16
N ALA A 132 -15.64 27.50 -9.94
CA ALA A 132 -15.58 26.45 -8.92
C ALA A 132 -16.47 25.26 -9.31
N CYS A 133 -16.03 24.04 -9.02
CA CYS A 133 -16.86 22.85 -9.15
C CYS A 133 -17.92 22.80 -8.04
N ASP A 134 -18.96 22.00 -8.25
CA ASP A 134 -19.90 21.65 -7.17
C ASP A 134 -19.16 20.98 -5.99
N MET A 135 -19.62 21.23 -4.77
CA MET A 135 -19.03 20.63 -3.55
C MET A 135 -19.05 19.11 -3.55
N ALA A 136 -19.95 18.46 -4.30
CA ALA A 136 -19.96 17.02 -4.50
C ALA A 136 -18.65 16.49 -5.13
N TYR A 137 -17.87 17.36 -5.79
CA TYR A 137 -16.56 17.04 -6.35
C TYR A 137 -15.38 17.33 -5.42
N SER A 138 -15.58 17.74 -4.16
CA SER A 138 -14.48 18.02 -3.23
C SER A 138 -13.52 16.84 -3.02
N GLU A 139 -14.01 15.61 -3.25
CA GLU A 139 -13.23 14.36 -3.16
C GLU A 139 -12.96 13.72 -4.53
N TYR A 140 -13.18 14.48 -5.60
CA TYR A 140 -12.90 14.03 -6.94
C TYR A 140 -11.40 13.80 -7.08
N THR A 141 -11.04 12.55 -7.39
CA THR A 141 -9.66 12.19 -7.71
C THR A 141 -9.61 11.80 -9.18
N PRO A 142 -8.96 12.61 -10.04
CA PRO A 142 -8.83 12.29 -11.45
C PRO A 142 -8.28 10.88 -11.65
N CYS A 143 -8.87 10.16 -12.62
CA CYS A 143 -8.49 8.82 -13.01
C CYS A 143 -8.68 7.69 -11.97
N GLN A 144 -9.26 7.99 -10.80
CA GLN A 144 -9.51 7.00 -9.73
C GLN A 144 -11.01 6.82 -9.48
N ASP A 145 -11.81 6.91 -10.55
CA ASP A 145 -13.26 6.72 -10.51
C ASP A 145 -13.61 5.23 -10.35
N THR A 146 -14.38 4.92 -9.30
CA THR A 146 -14.69 3.53 -8.92
C THR A 146 -15.59 2.84 -9.94
N GLN A 147 -16.54 3.56 -10.55
CA GLN A 147 -17.48 2.98 -11.51
C GLN A 147 -16.80 2.68 -12.84
N ARG A 148 -15.91 3.57 -13.30
CA ARG A 148 -15.06 3.36 -14.47
C ARG A 148 -14.11 2.20 -14.26
N GLY A 149 -13.43 2.16 -13.12
CA GLY A 149 -12.48 1.08 -12.79
C GLY A 149 -13.13 -0.30 -12.83
N ARG A 150 -14.35 -0.44 -12.30
CA ARG A 150 -15.12 -1.71 -12.27
C ARG A 150 -15.43 -2.30 -13.65
N LYS A 151 -15.30 -1.52 -14.74
CA LYS A 151 -15.50 -2.01 -16.12
C LYS A 151 -14.30 -2.80 -16.66
N PHE A 152 -13.15 -2.75 -15.99
CA PHE A 152 -11.92 -3.41 -16.43
C PHE A 152 -11.75 -4.79 -15.77
N ASP A 153 -10.88 -5.59 -16.37
CA ASP A 153 -10.54 -6.94 -15.92
C ASP A 153 -10.12 -6.95 -14.43
N ARG A 154 -10.57 -7.97 -13.71
CA ARG A 154 -10.24 -8.18 -12.29
C ARG A 154 -8.90 -8.88 -12.12
N LYS A 155 -8.39 -9.55 -13.17
CA LYS A 155 -7.08 -10.19 -13.19
C LYS A 155 -5.99 -9.16 -12.87
N MET A 156 -5.05 -9.53 -12.00
CA MET A 156 -3.97 -8.64 -11.54
C MET A 156 -4.45 -7.31 -10.96
N LEU A 157 -5.69 -7.22 -10.46
CA LEU A 157 -6.26 -5.98 -9.91
C LEU A 157 -6.28 -4.79 -10.90
N LYS A 158 -6.32 -5.03 -12.23
CA LYS A 158 -6.35 -3.96 -13.25
C LYS A 158 -7.51 -2.97 -13.04
N TYR A 159 -8.65 -3.44 -12.55
CA TYR A 159 -9.79 -2.59 -12.18
C TYR A 159 -9.49 -1.53 -11.10
N ARG A 160 -8.40 -1.67 -10.32
CA ARG A 160 -7.93 -0.70 -9.32
C ARG A 160 -6.85 0.25 -9.85
N GLU A 161 -6.42 0.08 -11.11
CA GLU A 161 -5.47 1.00 -11.74
C GLU A 161 -6.10 2.35 -12.08
N ARG A 162 -5.25 3.31 -12.44
CA ARG A 162 -5.68 4.59 -13.01
C ARG A 162 -6.39 4.38 -14.35
N HIS A 163 -7.64 4.83 -14.42
CA HIS A 163 -8.46 4.87 -15.63
C HIS A 163 -8.99 6.29 -15.80
N CYS A 164 -8.37 7.07 -16.69
CA CYS A 164 -8.67 8.48 -16.84
C CYS A 164 -9.93 8.76 -17.67
N PRO A 165 -10.63 9.88 -17.41
CA PRO A 165 -11.65 10.40 -18.33
C PRO A 165 -11.05 10.75 -19.69
N THR A 166 -11.85 10.65 -20.75
CA THR A 166 -11.49 11.23 -22.06
C THR A 166 -11.48 12.75 -21.98
N LYS A 167 -10.98 13.44 -23.02
CA LYS A 167 -10.90 14.91 -23.01
C LYS A 167 -12.26 15.58 -22.84
N GLU A 168 -13.31 14.95 -23.36
CA GLU A 168 -14.69 15.43 -23.31
C GLU A 168 -15.32 15.22 -21.91
N GLU A 169 -14.79 14.26 -21.14
CA GLU A 169 -15.25 13.93 -19.79
C GLU A 169 -14.43 14.66 -18.69
N GLN A 170 -13.44 15.47 -19.08
CA GLN A 170 -12.61 16.21 -18.13
C GLN A 170 -13.40 17.35 -17.48
N LEU A 171 -13.32 17.43 -16.14
CA LEU A 171 -13.87 18.55 -15.39
C LEU A 171 -13.00 19.78 -15.60
N LEU A 172 -13.59 20.83 -16.16
CA LEU A 172 -12.96 22.14 -16.39
C LEU A 172 -13.43 23.14 -15.33
N CYS A 173 -13.15 22.84 -14.07
CA CYS A 173 -13.49 23.68 -12.92
C CYS A 173 -12.47 23.49 -11.79
N LEU A 174 -12.42 24.44 -10.86
CA LEU A 174 -11.55 24.41 -9.67
C LEU A 174 -12.24 23.60 -8.58
N ILE A 175 -11.62 22.50 -8.14
CA ILE A 175 -12.14 21.66 -7.05
C ILE A 175 -12.12 22.46 -5.74
N PRO A 176 -13.27 22.67 -5.08
CA PRO A 176 -13.32 23.41 -3.83
C PRO A 176 -12.71 22.60 -2.68
N ALA A 177 -12.07 23.29 -1.74
CA ALA A 177 -11.64 22.67 -0.49
C ALA A 177 -12.86 22.30 0.38
N PRO A 178 -12.76 21.27 1.24
CA PRO A 178 -13.81 20.93 2.19
C PRO A 178 -14.20 22.13 3.09
N PRO A 179 -15.46 22.20 3.55
CA PRO A 179 -15.87 23.24 4.47
C PRO A 179 -15.01 23.22 5.74
N LYS A 180 -14.55 24.39 6.20
CA LYS A 180 -13.67 24.56 7.36
C LYS A 180 -12.25 23.97 7.18
N TYR A 181 -11.83 23.71 5.94
CA TYR A 181 -10.44 23.36 5.67
C TYR A 181 -9.48 24.36 6.31
N LYS A 182 -8.45 23.84 6.96
CA LYS A 182 -7.40 24.61 7.64
C LYS A 182 -6.06 24.32 7.00
N THR A 183 -5.16 25.30 7.03
CA THR A 183 -3.76 25.06 6.65
C THR A 183 -3.17 23.93 7.49
N PRO A 184 -2.51 22.93 6.87
CA PRO A 184 -1.83 21.86 7.58
C PRO A 184 -0.82 22.37 8.62
N PHE A 185 -0.55 21.56 9.63
CA PHE A 185 0.52 21.85 10.59
C PHE A 185 1.87 21.95 9.88
N LYS A 186 2.82 22.65 10.48
CA LYS A 186 4.20 22.66 9.99
C LYS A 186 4.92 21.39 10.44
N TRP A 187 5.88 20.94 9.65
CA TRP A 187 6.83 19.91 10.08
C TRP A 187 7.64 20.42 11.30
N PRO A 188 7.95 19.59 12.32
CA PRO A 188 7.67 18.15 12.44
C PRO A 188 6.32 17.81 13.07
N GLN A 189 5.54 18.79 13.52
CA GLN A 189 4.24 18.56 14.17
C GLN A 189 3.25 17.85 13.22
N SER A 190 3.28 18.21 11.94
CA SER A 190 2.44 17.59 10.91
C SER A 190 2.66 16.07 10.78
N ARG A 191 3.81 15.54 11.20
CA ARG A 191 4.05 14.09 11.20
C ARG A 191 2.98 13.34 12.01
N ASP A 192 2.62 13.87 13.17
CA ASP A 192 1.76 13.19 14.15
C ASP A 192 0.35 13.78 14.21
N PHE A 193 0.07 14.88 13.51
CA PHE A 193 -1.21 15.58 13.59
C PHE A 193 -1.73 16.05 12.23
N ALA A 194 -3.05 15.96 12.04
CA ALA A 194 -3.79 16.58 10.96
C ALA A 194 -5.11 17.18 11.50
N TRP A 195 -5.69 18.14 10.79
CA TRP A 195 -7.00 18.69 11.17
C TRP A 195 -8.11 17.73 10.81
N TYR A 196 -9.12 17.62 11.69
CA TYR A 196 -10.30 16.79 11.43
C TYR A 196 -11.06 17.26 10.18
N ASP A 197 -11.30 18.57 10.08
CA ASP A 197 -12.07 19.19 8.99
C ASP A 197 -11.39 19.06 7.60
N ASN A 198 -10.09 18.78 7.55
CA ASN A 198 -9.39 18.55 6.28
C ASN A 198 -9.72 17.17 5.70
N ILE A 199 -10.17 16.22 6.53
CA ILE A 199 -10.54 14.86 6.13
C ILE A 199 -11.82 14.47 6.90
N PRO A 200 -12.97 15.07 6.56
CA PRO A 200 -14.20 15.00 7.36
C PRO A 200 -14.94 13.66 7.20
N HIS A 201 -14.24 12.54 7.33
CA HIS A 201 -14.78 11.19 7.27
C HIS A 201 -14.85 10.57 8.66
N ARG A 202 -16.03 10.65 9.28
CA ARG A 202 -16.24 10.17 10.65
C ARG A 202 -16.11 8.65 10.75
N GLU A 203 -16.69 7.92 9.80
CA GLU A 203 -16.68 6.45 9.79
C GLU A 203 -15.26 5.91 9.69
N LEU A 204 -14.45 6.49 8.80
CA LEU A 204 -13.02 6.19 8.67
C LEU A 204 -12.27 6.35 9.99
N SER A 205 -12.53 7.46 10.69
CA SER A 205 -11.84 7.76 11.94
C SER A 205 -12.16 6.74 13.02
N ILE A 206 -13.38 6.19 13.01
CA ILE A 206 -13.83 5.16 13.96
C ILE A 206 -13.19 3.81 13.61
N GLU A 207 -13.26 3.38 12.35
CA GLU A 207 -12.68 2.10 11.90
C GLU A 207 -11.15 2.07 12.09
N LYS A 208 -10.46 3.15 11.72
CA LYS A 208 -9.00 3.28 11.86
C LYS A 208 -8.55 3.47 13.30
N ALA A 209 -9.42 3.98 14.19
CA ALA A 209 -9.14 4.05 15.62
C ALA A 209 -9.05 2.67 16.28
N VAL A 210 -9.89 1.71 15.85
CA VAL A 210 -9.80 0.32 16.33
C VAL A 210 -8.43 -0.30 16.01
N GLN A 211 -7.85 0.08 14.87
CA GLN A 211 -6.53 -0.39 14.44
C GLN A 211 -5.36 0.41 15.05
N ASN A 212 -5.64 1.42 15.88
CA ASN A 212 -4.67 2.36 16.44
C ASN A 212 -3.85 3.11 15.37
N TRP A 213 -4.43 3.31 14.17
CA TRP A 213 -3.80 4.09 13.10
C TRP A 213 -3.99 5.59 13.32
N ILE A 214 -5.16 5.96 13.86
CA ILE A 214 -5.60 7.34 14.06
C ILE A 214 -6.33 7.42 15.39
N GLN A 215 -6.11 8.49 16.15
CA GLN A 215 -6.88 8.83 17.33
C GLN A 215 -7.53 10.19 17.12
N VAL A 216 -8.81 10.34 17.45
CA VAL A 216 -9.50 11.63 17.35
C VAL A 216 -9.31 12.38 18.67
N GLU A 217 -8.66 13.55 18.60
CA GLU A 217 -8.38 14.43 19.74
C GLU A 217 -9.01 15.80 19.48
N GLY A 218 -10.27 15.99 19.89
CA GLY A 218 -11.00 17.23 19.67
C GLY A 218 -11.20 17.52 18.18
N ASP A 219 -10.57 18.59 17.67
CA ASP A 219 -10.62 18.99 16.25
C ASP A 219 -9.44 18.47 15.42
N ARG A 220 -8.69 17.48 15.94
CA ARG A 220 -7.48 16.94 15.32
C ARG A 220 -7.52 15.43 15.25
N PHE A 221 -6.84 14.90 14.23
CA PHE A 221 -6.38 13.54 14.19
C PHE A 221 -4.96 13.46 14.75
N ARG A 222 -4.69 12.47 15.59
CA ARG A 222 -3.36 12.08 16.05
C ARG A 222 -2.95 10.75 15.43
N PHE A 223 -1.71 10.67 14.99
CA PHE A 223 -1.12 9.51 14.34
C PHE A 223 0.01 8.98 15.22
N PRO A 224 -0.22 7.92 16.03
CA PRO A 224 0.79 7.40 16.95
C PRO A 224 1.92 6.63 16.25
N GLY A 225 1.93 6.58 14.91
CA GLY A 225 2.82 5.73 14.13
C GLY A 225 2.47 4.24 14.23
N GLY A 226 1.37 3.90 14.88
CA GLY A 226 0.95 2.52 15.10
C GLY A 226 0.22 1.89 13.92
N GLY A 227 -0.13 0.63 14.10
CA GLY A 227 -1.09 -0.07 13.28
C GLY A 227 -1.08 -1.58 13.41
N THR A 228 -1.94 -2.27 12.68
CA THR A 228 -1.90 -3.73 12.50
C THR A 228 -0.49 -4.22 12.17
N MET A 229 0.23 -3.50 11.32
CA MET A 229 1.62 -3.81 10.94
C MET A 229 2.67 -3.27 11.92
N PHE A 230 2.31 -2.30 12.77
CA PHE A 230 3.22 -1.63 13.70
C PHE A 230 2.65 -1.65 15.13
N PRO A 231 2.56 -2.83 15.78
CA PRO A 231 1.96 -2.94 17.12
C PRO A 231 2.76 -2.17 18.18
N ARG A 232 4.08 -2.02 18.00
CA ARG A 232 4.98 -1.20 18.84
C ARG A 232 5.21 0.21 18.28
N GLY A 233 4.51 0.59 17.21
CA GLY A 233 4.75 1.82 16.45
C GLY A 233 5.83 1.66 15.39
N ALA A 234 5.77 2.50 14.35
CA ALA A 234 6.67 2.48 13.20
C ALA A 234 8.12 2.76 13.58
N GLY A 235 8.35 3.58 14.63
CA GLY A 235 9.70 3.85 15.14
C GLY A 235 10.42 2.58 15.59
N ALA A 236 9.79 1.77 16.45
CA ALA A 236 10.39 0.51 16.91
C ALA A 236 10.65 -0.48 15.77
N TYR A 237 9.79 -0.50 14.75
CA TYR A 237 10.00 -1.31 13.56
C TYR A 237 11.19 -0.81 12.71
N ILE A 238 11.36 0.50 12.59
CA ILE A 238 12.52 1.11 11.92
C ILE A 238 13.81 0.82 12.71
N ASP A 239 13.76 0.86 14.04
CA ASP A 239 14.91 0.51 14.90
C ASP A 239 15.32 -0.97 14.69
N ASP A 240 14.36 -1.88 14.56
CA ASP A 240 14.63 -3.29 14.25
C ASP A 240 15.33 -3.43 12.86
N ILE A 241 14.94 -2.62 11.87
CA ILE A 241 15.61 -2.59 10.55
C ILE A 241 17.02 -2.00 10.67
N ASP A 242 17.19 -0.89 11.39
CA ASP A 242 18.48 -0.19 11.56
C ASP A 242 19.54 -1.08 12.24
N ALA A 243 19.09 -1.98 13.13
CA ALA A 243 19.94 -2.98 13.77
C ALA A 243 20.54 -4.00 12.77
N LEU A 244 19.89 -4.23 11.62
CA LEU A 244 20.32 -5.17 10.59
C LEU A 244 21.03 -4.45 9.43
N ILE A 245 20.47 -3.31 9.01
CA ILE A 245 20.94 -2.51 7.87
C ILE A 245 21.02 -1.07 8.35
N PRO A 246 22.23 -0.50 8.48
CA PRO A 246 22.36 0.87 8.97
C PRO A 246 21.67 1.89 8.06
N LEU A 247 20.58 2.47 8.55
CA LEU A 247 19.76 3.49 7.89
C LEU A 247 20.39 4.87 8.05
N SER A 248 20.97 5.14 9.23
CA SER A 248 21.51 6.47 9.58
C SER A 248 22.87 6.80 8.95
N LYS A 249 23.45 5.92 8.13
CA LYS A 249 24.76 6.14 7.49
C LYS A 249 24.70 6.95 6.19
N GLY A 250 23.50 7.31 5.71
CA GLY A 250 23.31 8.10 4.49
C GLY A 250 23.49 7.34 3.16
N ASN A 251 23.68 6.02 3.24
CA ASN A 251 23.73 5.12 2.07
C ASN A 251 22.35 4.88 1.46
N ILE A 252 21.31 4.92 2.30
CA ILE A 252 19.91 4.82 1.91
C ILE A 252 19.35 6.23 2.10
N ARG A 253 18.79 6.81 1.05
CA ARG A 253 18.21 8.16 1.07
C ARG A 253 16.77 8.17 0.61
N THR A 254 16.39 7.18 -0.18
CA THR A 254 15.08 7.07 -0.79
C THR A 254 14.51 5.68 -0.59
N ALA A 255 13.22 5.63 -0.25
CA ALA A 255 12.51 4.37 -0.09
C ALA A 255 11.18 4.40 -0.84
N ILE A 256 10.73 3.24 -1.31
CA ILE A 256 9.36 3.05 -1.77
C ILE A 256 8.59 2.19 -0.77
N ASP A 257 7.41 2.65 -0.38
CA ASP A 257 6.57 2.02 0.64
C ASP A 257 5.23 1.58 0.05
N THR A 258 5.09 0.27 -0.14
CA THR A 258 3.90 -0.34 -0.74
C THR A 258 2.96 -0.86 0.36
N GLY A 259 1.66 -0.53 0.25
CA GLY A 259 0.67 -0.93 1.27
C GLY A 259 0.69 -0.06 2.54
N CYS A 260 1.20 1.17 2.41
CA CYS A 260 1.54 2.09 3.50
C CYS A 260 0.41 2.50 4.47
N GLY A 261 -0.86 2.24 4.16
CA GLY A 261 -2.01 2.72 4.93
C GLY A 261 -2.01 4.25 5.05
N VAL A 262 -1.75 4.77 6.25
CA VAL A 262 -1.60 6.21 6.54
C VAL A 262 -0.14 6.70 6.47
N ALA A 263 0.75 5.95 5.81
CA ALA A 263 2.17 6.25 5.65
C ALA A 263 2.94 6.42 6.98
N SER A 264 2.62 5.64 8.00
CA SER A 264 3.32 5.69 9.30
C SER A 264 4.81 5.41 9.17
N TRP A 265 5.19 4.37 8.41
CA TRP A 265 6.59 4.02 8.18
C TRP A 265 7.35 5.13 7.47
N GLY A 266 6.84 5.61 6.33
CA GLY A 266 7.45 6.69 5.58
C GLY A 266 7.58 8.00 6.37
N ALA A 267 6.60 8.32 7.21
CA ALA A 267 6.65 9.51 8.05
C ALA A 267 7.71 9.45 9.16
N TYR A 268 7.97 8.26 9.69
CA TYR A 268 8.95 8.07 10.76
C TYR A 268 10.37 7.89 10.23
N LEU A 269 10.54 7.37 9.00
CA LEU A 269 11.84 7.28 8.31
C LEU A 269 12.51 8.63 8.07
N LEU A 270 11.73 9.71 7.96
CA LEU A 270 12.26 11.07 7.83
C LEU A 270 13.19 11.46 9.01
N ARG A 271 13.07 10.82 10.18
CA ARG A 271 14.01 11.03 11.29
C ARG A 271 15.42 10.51 11.01
N ASN A 272 15.55 9.59 10.06
CA ASN A 272 16.81 8.99 9.62
C ASN A 272 17.28 9.61 8.29
N ASP A 273 16.72 10.76 7.90
CA ASP A 273 16.97 11.44 6.61
C ASP A 273 16.68 10.57 5.37
N ILE A 274 15.71 9.65 5.49
CA ILE A 274 15.24 8.82 4.39
C ILE A 274 13.86 9.31 3.92
N LEU A 275 13.78 9.70 2.64
CA LEU A 275 12.54 10.11 2.01
C LEU A 275 11.81 8.89 1.43
N ALA A 276 10.68 8.54 2.03
CA ALA A 276 9.82 7.49 1.51
C ALA A 276 8.75 8.06 0.56
N MET A 277 8.53 7.38 -0.56
CA MET A 277 7.33 7.53 -1.39
C MET A 277 6.36 6.41 -1.05
N SER A 278 5.31 6.75 -0.33
CA SER A 278 4.27 5.80 0.06
C SER A 278 3.19 5.71 -1.03
N PHE A 279 2.69 4.52 -1.34
CA PHE A 279 1.51 4.42 -2.19
C PHE A 279 0.55 3.32 -1.75
N ALA A 280 -0.73 3.59 -1.97
CA ALA A 280 -1.83 2.72 -1.59
C ALA A 280 -2.97 2.82 -2.62
N PRO A 281 -3.79 1.76 -2.77
CA PRO A 281 -5.01 1.85 -3.57
C PRO A 281 -5.98 2.90 -2.99
N ARG A 282 -6.92 3.37 -3.82
CA ARG A 282 -8.06 4.11 -3.32
C ARG A 282 -8.93 3.17 -2.47
N ASP A 283 -9.11 3.53 -1.21
CA ASP A 283 -9.98 2.81 -0.27
C ASP A 283 -11.47 3.15 -0.53
N THR A 284 -12.38 2.24 -0.17
CA THR A 284 -13.85 2.40 -0.32
C THR A 284 -14.39 3.56 0.50
N HIS A 285 -13.70 3.89 1.58
CA HIS A 285 -14.03 5.00 2.46
C HIS A 285 -13.18 6.25 2.19
N ALA A 286 -12.43 6.29 1.08
CA ALA A 286 -11.51 7.36 0.69
C ALA A 286 -10.37 7.64 1.71
N ALA A 287 -9.40 8.45 1.29
CA ALA A 287 -8.47 9.18 2.16
C ALA A 287 -7.31 8.46 2.91
N GLN A 288 -6.91 7.21 2.63
CA GLN A 288 -5.63 6.67 3.19
C GLN A 288 -4.42 7.55 2.80
N VAL A 289 -4.30 7.82 1.50
CA VAL A 289 -3.28 8.74 0.96
C VAL A 289 -3.53 10.18 1.41
N GLN A 290 -4.79 10.62 1.53
CA GLN A 290 -5.11 11.98 2.01
C GLN A 290 -4.58 12.20 3.44
N PHE A 291 -4.73 11.22 4.35
CA PHE A 291 -4.16 11.31 5.69
C PHE A 291 -2.65 11.57 5.66
N ALA A 292 -1.92 10.87 4.79
CA ALA A 292 -0.49 11.10 4.62
C ALA A 292 -0.19 12.50 4.05
N LEU A 293 -0.95 12.95 3.03
CA LEU A 293 -0.76 14.25 2.41
C LEU A 293 -1.06 15.42 3.36
N GLU A 294 -2.13 15.36 4.16
CA GLU A 294 -2.45 16.40 5.17
C GLU A 294 -1.40 16.49 6.28
N ARG A 295 -0.52 15.49 6.40
CA ARG A 295 0.62 15.44 7.32
C ARG A 295 1.93 15.88 6.67
N GLY A 296 1.92 16.17 5.37
CA GLY A 296 3.11 16.49 4.57
C GLY A 296 3.99 15.28 4.25
N VAL A 297 3.45 14.06 4.34
CA VAL A 297 4.17 12.82 4.04
C VAL A 297 3.97 12.49 2.56
N PRO A 298 5.03 12.24 1.76
CA PRO A 298 4.89 11.93 0.35
C PRO A 298 4.09 10.65 0.13
N ALA A 299 2.94 10.78 -0.51
CA ALA A 299 2.09 9.64 -0.82
C ALA A 299 1.34 9.81 -2.15
N MET A 300 1.04 8.69 -2.81
CA MET A 300 0.25 8.68 -4.04
C MET A 300 -0.75 7.52 -4.09
N ILE A 301 -1.84 7.71 -4.82
CA ILE A 301 -2.79 6.61 -5.07
C ILE A 301 -2.26 5.75 -6.20
N GLY A 302 -2.09 4.45 -5.96
CA GLY A 302 -1.57 3.51 -6.94
C GLY A 302 -1.67 2.05 -6.52
N VAL A 303 -1.50 1.16 -7.50
CA VAL A 303 -1.41 -0.29 -7.31
C VAL A 303 -0.31 -0.85 -8.21
N LEU A 304 0.41 -1.86 -7.73
CA LEU A 304 1.34 -2.64 -8.55
C LEU A 304 0.59 -3.77 -9.25
N ALA A 305 -0.07 -3.42 -10.34
CA ALA A 305 -0.89 -4.32 -11.14
C ALA A 305 -0.18 -4.64 -12.47
N SER A 306 -0.73 -4.20 -13.60
CA SER A 306 -0.14 -4.34 -14.93
C SER A 306 0.68 -3.13 -15.38
N LYS A 307 0.45 -1.95 -14.78
CA LYS A 307 1.21 -0.73 -15.07
C LYS A 307 2.43 -0.59 -14.15
N ARG A 308 3.58 -0.24 -14.74
CA ARG A 308 4.78 0.15 -13.99
C ARG A 308 4.55 1.48 -13.26
N LEU A 309 5.27 1.68 -12.17
CA LEU A 309 5.29 2.96 -11.47
C LEU A 309 5.90 4.06 -12.35
N PRO A 310 5.53 5.33 -12.13
CA PRO A 310 6.05 6.47 -12.88
C PRO A 310 7.47 6.87 -12.41
N TYR A 311 8.28 5.89 -12.02
CA TYR A 311 9.65 6.09 -11.55
C TYR A 311 10.60 5.24 -12.40
N PRO A 312 11.80 5.75 -12.72
CA PRO A 312 12.80 4.97 -13.46
C PRO A 312 13.27 3.76 -12.63
N ALA A 313 13.90 2.80 -13.30
CA ALA A 313 14.54 1.70 -12.60
C ALA A 313 15.62 2.24 -11.65
N ARG A 314 15.70 1.67 -10.43
CA ARG A 314 16.62 2.10 -9.37
C ARG A 314 16.39 3.54 -8.86
N ALA A 315 15.15 4.04 -8.93
CA ALA A 315 14.79 5.33 -8.33
C ALA A 315 14.78 5.34 -6.78
N PHE A 316 14.82 4.16 -6.17
CA PHE A 316 14.77 3.98 -4.71
C PHE A 316 15.88 3.05 -4.25
N ASP A 317 16.50 3.39 -3.12
CA ASP A 317 17.56 2.60 -2.48
C ASP A 317 16.98 1.40 -1.70
N MET A 318 15.75 1.56 -1.21
CA MET A 318 15.03 0.56 -0.44
C MET A 318 13.59 0.40 -0.94
N ALA A 319 13.09 -0.83 -0.89
CA ALA A 319 11.67 -1.13 -1.07
C ALA A 319 11.12 -1.79 0.20
N HIS A 320 10.04 -1.24 0.72
CA HIS A 320 9.28 -1.78 1.84
C HIS A 320 7.90 -2.23 1.36
N CYS A 321 7.49 -3.40 1.82
CA CYS A 321 6.20 -3.99 1.49
C CYS A 321 5.53 -4.42 2.79
N SER A 322 4.63 -3.59 3.30
CA SER A 322 3.72 -4.02 4.35
C SER A 322 2.56 -4.75 3.70
N ALA A 323 2.43 -6.05 4.00
CA ALA A 323 1.29 -6.85 3.57
C ALA A 323 -0.03 -6.13 3.93
N ALA A 324 -0.88 -5.93 2.93
CA ALA A 324 -2.26 -5.44 3.04
C ALA A 324 -3.19 -6.44 2.36
#